data_AF-F9URX9-F1
#
_entry.id   AF-F9URX9-F1
#
_cell.length_a   1.000
_cell.length_b   1.000
_cell.length_c   1.000
_cell.angle_alpha   90.00
_cell.angle_beta   90.00
_cell.angle_gamma   90.00
#
_symmetry.space_group_name_H-M   'P 1'
#
loop_
_entity.id
_entity.type
_entity.pdbx_description
1 polymer ?
#
loop_
_entity_poly.entity_id
_entity_poly.type
_entity_poly.pdbx_seq_one_letter_code
_entity_poly.pdbx_strand_id
1 'polypeptide(L)'
;MRALVEVNQNKINIELDDLAKLIWGIDKNGLWINHAGTTQTLKDEFRLSFSLFPSDLNPEWQNVPLEWKADGLLIQPAKENSKKVAVFTEFETELPFNQKGFYNLVAYLATHLNGKISEDDGNRWEPVAQFRAKHKSIMTADFDQLLSESIKIGPNISPVDEPKYYDLLNE
;
A
#
# COMPACT_ATOMS: atom_id res chain seq x y z
N MET A 1 -2.46 -1.25 8.41
CA MET A 1 -1.79 0.04 8.21
C MET A 1 -2.73 0.92 7.44
N ARG A 2 -2.81 2.22 7.76
CA ARG A 2 -3.70 3.12 7.03
C ARG A 2 -3.14 4.53 6.89
N ALA A 3 -3.53 5.20 5.81
CA ALA A 3 -3.23 6.59 5.56
C ALA A 3 -4.34 7.26 4.75
N LEU A 4 -4.51 8.55 4.96
CA LEU A 4 -5.35 9.42 4.14
C LEU A 4 -4.48 10.32 3.27
N VAL A 5 -4.94 10.57 2.05
CA VAL A 5 -4.31 11.48 1.10
C VAL A 5 -5.33 12.51 0.64
N GLU A 6 -4.99 13.80 0.70
CA GLU A 6 -5.84 14.86 0.16
C GLU A 6 -5.88 14.82 -1.37
N VAL A 7 -7.04 15.14 -1.95
CA VAL A 7 -7.25 15.24 -3.40
C VAL A 7 -7.43 16.71 -3.77
N ASN A 8 -6.34 17.35 -4.20
CA ASN A 8 -6.35 18.74 -4.67
C ASN A 8 -6.29 18.86 -6.20
N GLN A 9 -5.84 17.79 -6.86
CA GLN A 9 -5.92 17.57 -8.30
C GLN A 9 -5.99 16.06 -8.54
N ASN A 10 -6.16 15.64 -9.79
CA ASN A 10 -5.91 14.26 -10.18
C ASN A 10 -5.01 14.22 -11.41
N LYS A 11 -3.76 13.76 -11.21
CA LYS A 11 -2.79 13.52 -12.28
C LYS A 11 -2.28 12.09 -12.28
N ILE A 12 -3.07 11.15 -11.74
CA ILE A 12 -2.70 9.74 -11.78
C ILE A 12 -2.73 9.29 -13.24
N ASN A 13 -1.56 8.94 -13.76
CA ASN A 13 -1.43 8.42 -15.12
C ASN A 13 -0.33 7.34 -15.16
N ILE A 14 -0.68 6.16 -14.67
CA ILE A 14 0.19 5.00 -14.60
C ILE A 14 -0.64 3.74 -14.85
N GLU A 15 -0.06 2.73 -15.49
CA GLU A 15 -0.67 1.40 -15.58
C GLU A 15 -0.40 0.59 -14.31
N LEU A 16 -1.25 -0.39 -14.01
CA LEU A 16 -1.14 -1.17 -12.76
C LEU A 16 0.21 -1.88 -12.62
N ASP A 17 0.73 -2.46 -13.71
CA ASP A 17 2.03 -3.14 -13.71
C ASP A 17 3.17 -2.18 -13.38
N ASP A 18 3.16 -0.99 -13.98
CA ASP A 18 4.17 0.04 -13.73
C ASP A 18 4.05 0.61 -12.31
N LEU A 19 2.82 0.73 -11.79
CA LEU A 19 2.59 1.13 -10.41
C LEU A 19 3.16 0.09 -9.43
N ALA A 20 2.90 -1.20 -9.65
CA ALA A 20 3.44 -2.27 -8.81
C ALA A 20 4.98 -2.29 -8.83
N LYS A 21 5.59 -2.22 -10.02
CA LYS A 21 7.05 -2.12 -10.17
C LYS A 21 7.60 -0.91 -9.43
N LEU A 22 6.92 0.24 -9.54
CA LEU A 22 7.32 1.48 -8.87
C LEU A 22 7.27 1.37 -7.34
N ILE A 23 6.15 0.88 -6.77
CA ILE A 23 5.96 0.92 -5.31
C ILE A 23 6.74 -0.16 -4.57
N TRP A 24 6.89 -1.34 -5.17
CA TRP A 24 7.70 -2.41 -4.59
C TRP A 24 9.15 -2.35 -5.06
N GLY A 25 9.49 -1.53 -6.06
CA GLY A 25 10.85 -1.43 -6.59
C GLY A 25 11.32 -2.71 -7.26
N ILE A 26 10.40 -3.44 -7.91
CA ILE A 26 10.69 -4.71 -8.59
C ILE A 26 10.86 -4.44 -10.08
N ASP A 27 12.01 -4.83 -10.64
CA ASP A 27 12.26 -4.79 -12.09
C ASP A 27 12.23 -6.21 -12.68
N LYS A 28 11.04 -6.84 -12.65
CA LYS A 28 10.83 -8.20 -13.16
C LYS A 28 9.76 -8.18 -14.25
N ASN A 29 10.11 -8.73 -15.42
CA ASN A 29 9.15 -8.92 -16.51
C ASN A 29 8.18 -10.05 -16.19
N GLY A 30 6.91 -9.87 -16.54
CA GLY A 30 5.86 -10.88 -16.29
C GLY A 30 5.48 -11.04 -14.83
N LEU A 31 5.68 -9.99 -14.00
CA LEU A 31 5.18 -9.96 -12.63
C LEU A 31 3.65 -10.10 -12.66
N TRP A 32 3.16 -11.19 -12.09
CA TRP A 32 1.71 -11.37 -11.92
C TRP A 32 1.25 -10.59 -10.69
N ILE A 33 0.23 -9.76 -10.86
CA ILE A 33 -0.35 -8.93 -9.80
C ILE A 33 -1.80 -9.36 -9.64
N ASN A 34 -2.19 -9.74 -8.42
CA ASN A 34 -3.61 -9.93 -8.12
C ASN A 34 -4.24 -8.55 -7.99
N HIS A 35 -5.42 -8.32 -8.57
CA HIS A 35 -6.12 -7.05 -8.39
C HIS A 35 -7.64 -7.18 -8.50
N ALA A 36 -8.34 -6.30 -7.80
CA ALA A 36 -9.73 -5.98 -8.06
C ALA A 36 -9.83 -4.49 -8.43
N GLY A 37 -10.45 -4.20 -9.57
CA GLY A 37 -10.39 -2.88 -10.21
C GLY A 37 -9.41 -2.85 -11.38
N THR A 38 -9.26 -1.68 -11.99
CA THR A 38 -8.44 -1.44 -13.18
C THR A 38 -7.67 -0.12 -13.05
N THR A 39 -6.76 0.14 -13.98
CA THR A 39 -6.18 1.48 -14.16
C THR A 39 -7.26 2.57 -14.21
N GLN A 40 -8.40 2.29 -14.85
CA GLN A 40 -9.49 3.27 -14.98
C GLN A 40 -10.21 3.51 -13.65
N THR A 41 -10.52 2.46 -12.87
CA THR A 41 -11.19 2.64 -11.57
C THR A 41 -10.29 3.33 -10.55
N LEU A 42 -8.98 3.13 -10.62
CA LEU A 42 -8.02 3.91 -9.84
C LEU A 42 -8.07 5.40 -10.21
N LYS A 43 -8.11 5.71 -11.51
CA LYS A 43 -8.11 7.09 -12.02
C LYS A 43 -9.42 7.82 -11.71
N ASP A 44 -10.56 7.19 -11.97
CA ASP A 44 -11.86 7.86 -11.94
C ASP A 44 -12.51 7.82 -10.56
N GLU A 45 -12.33 6.73 -9.84
CA GLU A 45 -13.07 6.43 -8.61
C GLU A 45 -12.16 6.31 -7.38
N PHE A 46 -10.83 6.32 -7.59
CA PHE A 46 -9.84 5.96 -6.57
C PHE A 46 -10.11 4.59 -5.94
N ARG A 47 -10.59 3.63 -6.73
CA ARG A 47 -10.91 2.27 -6.27
C ARG A 47 -9.98 1.25 -6.91
N LEU A 48 -9.20 0.58 -6.07
CA LEU A 48 -8.31 -0.51 -6.46
C LEU A 48 -7.95 -1.33 -5.22
N SER A 49 -7.93 -2.65 -5.32
CA SER A 49 -7.12 -3.49 -4.45
C SER A 49 -6.13 -4.26 -5.30
N PHE A 50 -4.90 -4.42 -4.82
CA PHE A 50 -3.90 -5.20 -5.54
C PHE A 50 -2.79 -5.71 -4.63
N SER A 51 -2.25 -6.87 -4.98
CA SER A 51 -1.20 -7.54 -4.22
C SER A 51 -0.22 -8.28 -5.13
N LEU A 52 0.96 -8.56 -4.57
CA LEU A 52 1.91 -9.48 -5.16
C LEU A 52 1.51 -10.92 -4.86
N PHE A 53 2.10 -11.86 -5.59
CA PHE A 53 2.23 -13.25 -5.18
C PHE A 53 3.67 -13.50 -4.70
N PRO A 54 3.98 -13.34 -3.41
CA PRO A 54 5.35 -13.44 -2.93
C PRO A 54 5.99 -14.81 -3.19
N SER A 55 5.19 -15.88 -3.30
CA SER A 55 5.65 -17.22 -3.69
C SER A 55 6.25 -17.29 -5.09
N ASP A 56 5.84 -16.40 -6.01
CA ASP A 56 6.38 -16.31 -7.38
C ASP A 56 7.72 -15.56 -7.42
N LEU A 57 8.04 -14.88 -6.32
CA LEU A 57 9.26 -14.10 -6.13
C LEU A 57 10.27 -14.86 -5.28
N ASN A 58 9.81 -15.52 -4.21
CA ASN A 58 10.63 -16.38 -3.37
C ASN A 58 9.81 -17.61 -2.90
N PRO A 59 10.19 -18.84 -3.31
CA PRO A 59 9.44 -20.05 -2.95
C PRO A 59 9.46 -20.36 -1.45
N GLU A 60 10.40 -19.81 -0.68
CA GLU A 60 10.41 -19.95 0.79
C GLU A 60 9.21 -19.26 1.45
N TRP A 61 8.49 -18.39 0.72
CA TRP A 61 7.24 -17.78 1.19
C TRP A 61 6.19 -18.82 1.60
N GLN A 62 6.26 -20.05 1.08
CA GLN A 62 5.36 -21.12 1.49
C GLN A 62 5.40 -21.39 3.02
N ASN A 63 6.52 -21.07 3.67
CA ASN A 63 6.75 -21.25 5.11
C ASN A 63 6.14 -20.13 5.97
N VAL A 64 5.70 -19.03 5.36
CA VAL A 64 5.02 -17.95 6.08
C VAL A 64 3.62 -18.43 6.51
N PRO A 65 3.12 -18.07 7.70
CA PRO A 65 1.75 -18.40 8.13
C PRO A 65 0.71 -17.92 7.12
N LEU A 66 -0.39 -18.67 6.98
CA LEU A 66 -1.46 -18.37 6.02
C LEU A 66 -2.09 -16.99 6.25
N GLU A 67 -2.11 -16.54 7.50
CA GLU A 67 -2.63 -15.23 7.92
C GLU A 67 -1.97 -14.09 7.13
N TRP A 68 -0.67 -14.17 6.87
CA TRP A 68 0.07 -13.17 6.09
C TRP A 68 -0.07 -13.32 4.56
N LYS A 69 -0.78 -14.35 4.05
CA LYS A 69 -0.84 -14.67 2.60
C LYS A 69 -2.00 -14.01 1.87
N ALA A 70 -2.95 -13.38 2.57
CA ALA A 70 -4.14 -12.75 1.98
C ALA A 70 -4.01 -11.24 1.76
N ASP A 71 -2.81 -10.68 1.92
CA ASP A 71 -2.66 -9.23 2.04
C ASP A 71 -2.46 -8.48 0.72
N GLY A 72 -3.05 -7.30 0.62
CA GLY A 72 -2.91 -6.40 -0.50
C GLY A 72 -3.05 -4.94 -0.10
N LEU A 73 -2.68 -4.07 -1.02
CA LEU A 73 -2.86 -2.64 -0.86
C LEU A 73 -4.25 -2.26 -1.37
N LEU A 74 -5.05 -1.61 -0.53
CA LEU A 74 -6.39 -1.15 -0.87
C LEU A 74 -6.42 0.36 -0.98
N ILE A 75 -7.15 0.85 -1.98
CA ILE A 75 -7.39 2.26 -2.27
C ILE A 75 -8.89 2.45 -2.45
N GLN A 76 -9.44 3.42 -1.73
CA GLN A 76 -10.84 3.84 -1.90
C GLN A 76 -11.05 5.30 -1.48
N PRO A 77 -12.13 5.96 -1.91
CA PRO A 77 -12.55 7.22 -1.33
C PRO A 77 -12.77 7.12 0.18
N ALA A 78 -12.32 8.12 0.94
CA ALA A 78 -12.51 8.18 2.40
C ALA A 78 -14.00 8.32 2.78
N LYS A 79 -14.78 9.03 1.98
CA LYS A 79 -16.24 8.97 1.95
C LYS A 79 -16.66 9.16 0.50
N GLU A 80 -17.88 8.75 0.15
CA GLU A 80 -18.45 9.07 -1.16
C GLU A 80 -18.35 10.59 -1.41
N ASN A 81 -17.83 10.97 -2.58
CA ASN A 81 -17.56 12.36 -2.98
C ASN A 81 -16.55 13.14 -2.09
N SER A 82 -15.78 12.46 -1.24
CA SER A 82 -14.77 13.14 -0.41
C SER A 82 -13.55 13.60 -1.21
N LYS A 83 -12.93 14.70 -0.79
CA LYS A 83 -11.62 15.15 -1.30
C LYS A 83 -10.45 14.42 -0.63
N LYS A 84 -10.66 13.16 -0.23
CA LYS A 84 -9.69 12.34 0.48
C LYS A 84 -9.76 10.91 -0.03
N VAL A 85 -8.60 10.30 -0.21
CA VAL A 85 -8.49 8.89 -0.54
C VAL A 85 -7.86 8.19 0.65
N ALA A 86 -8.42 7.04 1.02
CA ALA A 86 -7.86 6.15 2.01
C ALA A 86 -7.01 5.09 1.30
N VAL A 87 -5.81 4.86 1.83
CA VAL A 87 -4.95 3.72 1.51
C VAL A 87 -4.85 2.89 2.77
N PHE A 88 -5.09 1.58 2.68
CA PHE A 88 -5.00 0.71 3.84
C PHE A 88 -4.64 -0.73 3.44
N THR A 89 -4.27 -1.52 4.44
CA THR A 89 -3.94 -2.95 4.34
C THR A 89 -4.80 -3.74 5.33
N GLU A 90 -4.68 -5.06 5.35
CA GLU A 90 -5.47 -5.90 6.28
C GLU A 90 -4.95 -5.80 7.72
N PHE A 91 -3.66 -5.58 7.95
CA PHE A 91 -3.08 -5.62 9.30
C PHE A 91 -2.48 -4.30 9.75
N GLU A 92 -2.68 -3.94 11.02
CA GLU A 92 -2.16 -2.71 11.64
C GLU A 92 -0.69 -2.46 11.34
N THR A 93 0.11 -3.54 11.34
CA THR A 93 1.51 -3.53 10.91
C THR A 93 1.75 -4.69 9.94
N GLU A 94 2.11 -4.34 8.71
CA GLU A 94 2.44 -5.30 7.67
C GLU A 94 3.83 -5.94 7.82
N LEU A 95 4.07 -7.04 7.11
CA LEU A 95 5.43 -7.51 6.88
C LEU A 95 6.25 -6.50 6.04
N PRO A 96 7.57 -6.40 6.24
CA PRO A 96 8.39 -5.35 5.63
C PRO A 96 8.22 -5.16 4.12
N PHE A 97 8.09 -6.24 3.34
CA PHE A 97 7.91 -6.12 1.89
C PHE A 97 6.62 -5.37 1.51
N ASN A 98 5.53 -5.57 2.27
CA ASN A 98 4.24 -4.95 2.01
C ASN A 98 4.18 -3.53 2.59
N GLN A 99 4.89 -3.25 3.70
CA GLN A 99 5.12 -1.89 4.18
C GLN A 99 5.77 -1.01 3.10
N LYS A 100 6.77 -1.53 2.38
CA LYS A 100 7.42 -0.80 1.27
C LYS A 100 6.39 -0.41 0.21
N GLY A 101 5.56 -1.34 -0.23
CA GLY A 101 4.48 -1.10 -1.19
C GLY A 101 3.51 -0.03 -0.69
N PHE A 102 3.04 -0.16 0.55
CA PHE A 102 2.13 0.78 1.19
C PHE A 102 2.68 2.22 1.22
N TYR A 103 3.87 2.41 1.79
CA TYR A 103 4.44 3.76 1.93
C TYR A 103 4.76 4.40 0.57
N ASN A 104 5.27 3.62 -0.39
CA ASN A 104 5.51 4.15 -1.74
C ASN A 104 4.20 4.47 -2.47
N LEU A 105 3.13 3.69 -2.28
CA LEU A 105 1.82 3.97 -2.84
C LEU A 105 1.22 5.27 -2.28
N VAL A 106 1.22 5.43 -0.96
CA VAL A 106 0.74 6.66 -0.29
C VAL A 106 1.50 7.88 -0.81
N ALA A 107 2.83 7.80 -0.88
CA ALA A 107 3.65 8.89 -1.40
C ALA A 107 3.42 9.16 -2.89
N TYR A 108 3.21 8.12 -3.70
CA TYR A 108 2.86 8.24 -5.12
C TYR A 108 1.54 8.99 -5.28
N LEU A 109 0.48 8.56 -4.60
CA LEU A 109 -0.83 9.20 -4.65
C LEU A 109 -0.73 10.66 -4.21
N ALA A 110 -0.15 10.94 -3.04
CA ALA A 110 -0.06 12.31 -2.54
C ALA A 110 0.70 13.25 -3.50
N THR A 111 1.75 12.75 -4.15
CA THR A 111 2.48 13.51 -5.18
C THR A 111 1.58 13.86 -6.36
N HIS A 112 0.87 12.88 -6.91
CA HIS A 112 0.05 13.06 -8.13
C HIS A 112 -1.28 13.75 -7.87
N LEU A 113 -1.77 13.69 -6.63
CA LEU A 113 -2.97 14.36 -6.17
C LEU A 113 -2.72 15.76 -5.59
N ASN A 114 -1.44 16.19 -5.54
CA ASN A 114 -1.00 17.43 -4.88
C ASN A 114 -1.54 17.55 -3.45
N GLY A 115 -1.56 16.43 -2.74
CA GLY A 115 -2.16 16.28 -1.43
C GLY A 115 -1.14 16.21 -0.30
N LYS A 116 -1.59 16.54 0.91
CA LYS A 116 -0.90 16.13 2.14
C LYS A 116 -1.33 14.72 2.55
N ILE A 117 -0.56 14.14 3.47
CA ILE A 117 -0.76 12.78 3.97
C ILE A 117 -1.11 12.86 5.46
N SER A 118 -2.01 12.02 5.92
CA SER A 118 -2.25 11.77 7.34
C SER A 118 -2.17 10.28 7.63
N GLU A 119 -1.46 9.92 8.69
CA GLU A 119 -1.34 8.54 9.20
C GLU A 119 -2.09 8.36 10.53
N ASP A 120 -2.94 9.34 10.88
CA ASP A 120 -3.67 9.40 12.15
C ASP A 120 -5.10 9.92 11.96
N ASP A 121 -5.78 9.38 10.95
CA ASP A 121 -7.20 9.64 10.66
C ASP A 121 -7.56 11.09 10.39
N GLY A 122 -6.60 11.83 9.84
CA GLY A 122 -6.77 13.24 9.48
C GLY A 122 -6.52 14.20 10.63
N ASN A 123 -6.01 13.75 11.77
CA ASN A 123 -5.66 14.62 12.90
C ASN A 123 -4.44 15.50 12.58
N ARG A 124 -3.42 14.95 11.92
CA ARG A 124 -2.24 15.67 11.44
C ARG A 124 -2.02 15.41 9.96
N TRP A 125 -1.72 16.48 9.23
CA TRP A 125 -1.45 16.45 7.80
C TRP A 125 -0.02 16.91 7.52
N GLU A 126 0.79 16.04 6.95
CA GLU A 126 2.19 16.31 6.64
C GLU A 126 2.44 16.40 5.12
N PRO A 127 3.40 17.24 4.68
CA PRO A 127 3.83 17.26 3.30
C PRO A 127 4.48 15.94 2.88
N VAL A 128 4.38 15.58 1.60
CA VAL A 128 5.00 14.37 1.03
C VAL A 128 6.49 14.25 1.34
N ALA A 129 7.22 15.38 1.35
CA ALA A 129 8.65 15.37 1.67
C ALA A 129 8.94 14.91 3.11
N GLN A 130 8.09 15.29 4.07
CA GLN A 130 8.22 14.86 5.46
C GLN A 130 7.91 13.37 5.62
N PHE A 131 6.81 12.92 5.01
CA PHE A 131 6.44 11.51 4.97
C PHE A 131 7.54 10.62 4.36
N ARG A 132 8.10 11.04 3.22
CA ARG A 132 9.23 10.34 2.57
C ARG A 132 10.48 10.30 3.45
N ALA A 133 10.75 11.36 4.21
CA ALA A 133 11.89 11.39 5.13
C ALA A 133 11.67 10.43 6.31
N LYS A 134 10.45 10.41 6.87
CA LYS A 134 10.05 9.53 7.97
C LYS A 134 10.18 8.05 7.61
N HIS A 135 9.72 7.67 6.41
CA HIS A 135 9.66 6.27 5.96
C HIS A 135 10.78 5.89 4.98
N LYS A 136 11.83 6.71 4.90
CA LYS A 136 12.89 6.55 3.89
C LYS A 136 13.52 5.16 3.89
N SER A 137 13.80 4.61 5.06
CA SER A 137 14.49 3.32 5.21
C SER A 137 13.74 2.20 4.49
N ILE A 138 12.44 2.05 4.77
CA ILE A 138 11.61 1.00 4.17
C ILE A 138 11.27 1.28 2.71
N MET A 139 11.01 2.54 2.35
CA MET A 139 10.68 2.94 0.98
C MET A 139 11.83 2.68 -0.01
N THR A 140 13.08 2.83 0.45
CA THR A 140 14.28 2.70 -0.38
C THR A 140 15.03 1.38 -0.23
N ALA A 141 14.69 0.56 0.76
CA ALA A 141 15.30 -0.76 0.95
C ALA A 141 15.07 -1.68 -0.26
N ASP A 142 16.00 -2.60 -0.47
CA ASP A 142 15.94 -3.61 -1.52
C ASP A 142 14.75 -4.55 -1.30
N PHE A 143 13.99 -4.84 -2.36
CA PHE A 143 12.77 -5.64 -2.24
C PHE A 143 13.06 -7.08 -1.82
N ASP A 144 14.06 -7.72 -2.44
CA ASP A 144 14.38 -9.12 -2.16
C ASP A 144 14.88 -9.30 -0.73
N GLN A 145 15.66 -8.33 -0.22
CA GLN A 145 16.03 -8.28 1.19
C GLN A 145 14.79 -8.21 2.11
N LEU A 146 13.87 -7.29 1.85
CA LEU A 146 12.65 -7.15 2.67
C LEU A 146 11.77 -8.40 2.60
N LEU A 147 11.69 -9.05 1.44
CA LEU A 147 10.94 -10.29 1.28
C LEU A 147 11.58 -11.43 2.10
N SER A 148 12.89 -11.59 2.03
CA SER A 148 13.62 -12.57 2.86
C SER A 148 13.51 -12.29 4.35
N GLU A 149 13.50 -11.02 4.77
CA GLU A 149 13.25 -10.64 6.17
C GLU A 149 11.81 -10.96 6.59
N SER A 150 10.83 -10.67 5.72
CA SER A 150 9.42 -10.98 5.94
C SER A 150 9.19 -12.46 6.18
N ILE A 151 9.88 -13.33 5.42
CA ILE A 151 9.82 -14.80 5.60
C ILE A 151 10.33 -15.23 6.98
N LYS A 152 11.35 -14.55 7.51
CA LYS A 152 11.89 -14.83 8.86
C LYS A 152 10.99 -14.27 9.97
N ILE A 153 10.37 -13.11 9.74
CA ILE A 153 9.55 -12.43 10.73
C ILE A 153 8.17 -13.09 10.86
N GLY A 154 7.52 -13.41 9.73
CA GLY A 154 6.13 -13.88 9.69
C GLY A 154 5.79 -15.03 10.64
N PRO A 155 6.62 -16.09 10.78
CA PRO A 155 6.37 -17.17 11.75
C PRO A 155 6.49 -16.78 13.23
N ASN A 156 7.12 -15.64 13.52
CA ASN A 156 7.44 -15.20 14.89
C ASN A 156 6.51 -14.10 15.41
N ILE A 157 5.62 -13.58 14.57
CA ILE A 157 4.63 -12.56 14.94
C ILE A 157 3.26 -12.96 14.40
N SER A 158 2.23 -12.67 15.19
CA SER A 158 0.84 -12.74 14.72
C SER A 158 0.44 -11.38 14.19
N PRO A 159 -0.26 -11.31 13.05
CA PRO A 159 -0.83 -10.06 12.59
C PRO A 159 -1.92 -9.58 13.56
N VAL A 160 -2.13 -8.27 13.57
CA VAL A 160 -3.26 -7.62 14.25
C VAL A 160 -4.11 -7.00 13.16
N ASP A 161 -5.39 -7.36 13.10
CA ASP A 161 -6.31 -6.84 12.09
C ASP A 161 -6.44 -5.32 12.20
N GLU A 162 -6.25 -4.64 11.08
CA GLU A 162 -6.61 -3.24 10.92
C GLU A 162 -8.14 -3.15 10.80
N PRO A 163 -8.81 -2.31 11.60
CA PRO A 163 -10.23 -2.05 11.41
C PRO A 163 -10.52 -1.63 9.97
N LYS A 164 -11.50 -2.27 9.33
CA LYS A 164 -11.81 -1.94 7.94
C LYS A 164 -12.22 -0.49 7.88
N TYR A 165 -11.78 0.19 6.84
CA TYR A 165 -12.03 1.62 6.71
C TYR A 165 -13.53 1.98 6.73
N TYR A 166 -14.41 1.10 6.24
CA TYR A 166 -15.86 1.29 6.33
C TYR A 166 -16.42 1.20 7.76
N ASP A 167 -15.80 0.40 8.62
CA ASP A 167 -16.21 0.26 10.02
C ASP A 167 -15.92 1.57 10.77
N LEU A 168 -14.85 2.28 10.40
CA LEU A 168 -14.46 3.59 10.96
C LEU A 168 -15.36 4.77 10.53
N LEU A 169 -16.22 4.60 9.52
CA LEU A 169 -17.13 5.67 9.07
C LEU A 169 -18.48 5.66 9.79
N ASN A 170 -18.78 4.57 10.50
CA ASN A 170 -20.02 4.34 11.21
C ASN A 170 -19.90 4.59 12.73
N GLU A 171 -18.72 5.02 13.19
CA GLU A 171 -18.43 5.52 14.53
C GLU A 171 -18.27 7.06 14.52
#